data_AF-A0A7X5CZH5-F1
#
_entry.id   AF-A0A7X5CZH5-F1
#
_cell.length_a   1.000
_cell.length_b   1.000
_cell.length_c   1.000
_cell.angle_alpha   90.00
_cell.angle_beta   90.00
_cell.angle_gamma   90.00
#
_symmetry.space_group_name_H-M   'P 1'
#
loop_
_entity.id
_entity.type
_entity.pdbx_description
1 polymer ?
#
loop_
_entity_poly.entity_id
_entity_poly.type
_entity_poly.pdbx_seq_one_letter_code
_entity_poly.pdbx_strand_id
1 'polypeptide(L)'
;MKEQVTSLLREMGSTLSQLVNAAYEYVLAERKLPRAGARLGEGAVAPRQLTQEQIHRIASALEAMHVGPAEDDRALDEQLREARDERYAAFA
;
A
#
# COMPACT_ATOMS: atom_id res chain seq x y z
N MET A 1 19.96 -28.90 -9.38
CA MET A 1 18.92 -27.94 -9.83
C MET A 1 17.62 -28.63 -10.24
N LYS A 2 17.58 -29.51 -11.25
CA LYS A 2 16.32 -30.20 -11.65
C LYS A 2 15.66 -31.02 -10.53
N GLU A 3 16.45 -31.72 -9.72
CA GLU A 3 15.96 -32.50 -8.57
C GLU A 3 15.40 -31.60 -7.47
N GLN A 4 16.06 -30.47 -7.18
CA GLN A 4 15.59 -29.46 -6.23
C GLN A 4 14.25 -28.85 -6.66
N VAL A 5 14.12 -28.51 -7.96
CA VAL A 5 12.87 -28.01 -8.53
C VAL A 5 11.77 -29.06 -8.47
N THR A 6 12.10 -30.33 -8.74
CA THR A 6 11.13 -31.43 -8.65
C THR A 6 10.65 -31.66 -7.22
N SER A 7 11.54 -31.57 -6.23
CA SER A 7 11.17 -31.66 -4.81
C SER A 7 10.24 -30.52 -4.40
N LEU A 8 10.60 -29.28 -4.74
CA LEU A 8 9.79 -28.10 -4.45
C LEU A 8 8.41 -28.18 -5.11
N LEU A 9 8.34 -28.63 -6.37
CA LEU A 9 7.07 -28.83 -7.07
C LEU A 9 6.21 -29.87 -6.37
N ARG A 10 6.79 -30.99 -5.91
CA ARG A 10 6.07 -32.02 -5.15
C ARG A 10 5.51 -31.47 -3.84
N GLU A 11 6.27 -30.67 -3.11
CA GLU A 11 5.81 -29.98 -1.89
C GLU A 11 4.62 -29.06 -2.19
N MET A 12 4.64 -28.37 -3.33
CA MET A 12 3.55 -27.52 -3.82
C MET A 12 2.40 -28.30 -4.51
N GLY A 13 2.40 -29.63 -4.45
CA GLY A 13 1.37 -30.48 -5.08
C GLY A 13 1.36 -30.43 -6.62
N SER A 14 2.46 -30.01 -7.24
CA SER A 14 2.63 -29.86 -8.68
C SER A 14 3.72 -30.78 -9.24
N THR A 15 3.76 -30.91 -10.56
CA THR A 15 4.74 -31.71 -11.28
C THR A 15 5.54 -30.86 -12.25
N LEU A 16 6.71 -31.38 -12.68
CA LEU A 16 7.56 -30.71 -13.65
C LEU A 16 6.83 -30.46 -14.98
N SER A 17 6.01 -31.41 -15.43
CA SER A 17 5.22 -31.27 -16.65
C SER A 17 4.18 -30.15 -16.55
N GLN A 18 3.53 -29.99 -15.40
CA GLN A 18 2.59 -28.88 -15.16
C GLN A 18 3.29 -27.53 -15.19
N LEU A 19 4.48 -27.41 -14.59
CA LEU A 19 5.27 -26.18 -14.66
C LEU A 19 5.62 -25.82 -16.11
N VAL A 20 6.02 -26.81 -16.91
CA VAL A 20 6.37 -26.61 -18.32
C VAL A 20 5.15 -26.18 -19.14
N ASN A 21 4.01 -26.83 -18.96
CA ASN A 21 2.77 -26.47 -19.65
C ASN A 21 2.31 -25.05 -19.30
N ALA A 22 2.33 -24.70 -18.01
CA ALA A 22 1.98 -23.36 -17.56
C ALA A 22 2.93 -22.29 -18.14
N ALA A 23 4.21 -22.60 -18.27
CA ALA A 23 5.17 -21.69 -18.92
C ALA A 23 4.85 -21.50 -20.41
N TYR A 24 4.43 -22.54 -21.13
CA TYR A 24 3.97 -22.41 -22.52
C TYR A 24 2.71 -21.55 -22.63
N GLU A 25 1.70 -21.80 -21.79
CA GLU A 25 0.47 -21.02 -21.75
C GLU A 25 0.75 -19.53 -21.51
N TYR A 26 1.65 -19.22 -20.58
CA TYR A 26 2.07 -17.85 -20.31
C TYR A 26 2.70 -17.17 -21.55
N VAL A 27 3.59 -17.87 -22.25
CA VAL A 27 4.24 -17.33 -23.46
C VAL A 27 3.22 -17.10 -24.57
N LEU A 28 2.23 -17.98 -24.72
CA LEU A 28 1.17 -17.83 -25.72
C LEU A 28 0.26 -16.64 -25.39
N ALA A 29 -0.11 -16.45 -24.12
CA ALA A 29 -0.99 -15.38 -23.68
C ALA A 29 -0.32 -14.00 -23.74
N GLU A 30 0.87 -13.89 -23.14
CA GLU A 30 1.55 -12.60 -22.94
C GLU A 30 2.52 -12.24 -24.09
N ARG A 31 2.78 -13.18 -25.00
CA ARG A 31 3.80 -13.09 -26.06
C ARG A 31 5.18 -12.67 -25.54
N LYS A 32 5.47 -13.03 -24.29
CA LYS A 32 6.71 -12.68 -23.57
C LYS A 32 7.25 -13.93 -22.88
N LEU A 33 8.57 -14.09 -22.92
CA LEU A 33 9.23 -15.13 -22.11
C LEU A 33 9.11 -14.77 -20.62
N PRO A 34 8.75 -15.73 -19.75
CA PRO A 34 8.80 -15.51 -18.31
C PRO A 34 10.24 -15.25 -17.92
N ARG A 35 10.57 -13.98 -17.68
CA ARG A 35 11.88 -13.59 -17.19
C ARG A 35 11.94 -13.98 -15.73
N ALA A 36 13.06 -14.56 -15.29
CA ALA A 36 13.36 -14.59 -13.87
C ALA A 36 13.23 -13.16 -13.38
N GLY A 37 12.23 -12.89 -12.52
CA GLY A 37 12.11 -11.59 -11.90
C GLY A 37 13.48 -11.23 -11.35
N ALA A 38 13.98 -10.04 -11.67
CA ALA A 38 15.21 -9.55 -11.07
C ALA A 38 15.08 -9.84 -9.57
N ARG A 39 16.02 -10.62 -9.01
CA ARG A 39 16.07 -10.83 -7.56
C ARG A 39 15.93 -9.43 -6.97
N LEU A 40 14.98 -9.25 -6.06
CA LEU A 40 14.64 -7.95 -5.47
C LEU A 40 15.84 -7.21 -4.81
N GLY A 41 17.07 -7.73 -4.90
CA GLY A 41 18.29 -7.15 -4.35
C GLY A 41 19.32 -6.58 -5.34
N GLU A 42 19.20 -6.76 -6.67
CA GLU A 42 20.32 -6.34 -7.58
C GLU A 42 20.01 -5.14 -8.50
N GLY A 43 18.82 -4.53 -8.39
CA GLY A 43 18.49 -3.32 -9.16
C GLY A 43 17.47 -2.39 -8.50
N ALA A 44 17.13 -2.61 -7.23
CA ALA A 44 16.06 -1.90 -6.52
C ALA A 44 16.59 -1.01 -5.37
N VAL A 45 17.76 -0.40 -5.52
CA VAL A 45 18.27 0.60 -4.57
C VAL A 45 18.22 2.01 -5.17
N ALA A 46 17.07 2.35 -5.72
CA ALA A 46 16.61 3.72 -5.63
C ALA A 46 15.29 3.63 -4.84
N PRO A 47 15.19 4.19 -3.61
CA PRO A 47 13.89 4.31 -2.98
C PRO A 47 12.99 5.01 -3.99
N ARG A 48 11.85 4.42 -4.32
CA ARG A 48 10.86 5.06 -5.18
C ARG A 48 10.46 6.36 -4.50
N GLN A 49 11.03 7.47 -4.94
CA GLN A 49 10.64 8.79 -4.45
C GLN A 49 9.24 9.06 -4.99
N LEU A 50 8.36 9.47 -4.08
CA LEU A 50 7.04 9.96 -4.48
C LEU A 50 7.23 11.19 -5.36
N THR A 51 6.47 11.28 -6.44
CA THR A 51 6.42 12.52 -7.21
C THR A 51 5.79 13.62 -6.36
N GLN A 52 6.09 14.89 -6.67
CA GLN A 52 5.48 16.02 -5.99
C GLN A 52 3.94 15.97 -6.03
N GLU A 53 3.39 15.49 -7.15
CA GLU A 53 1.96 15.29 -7.30
C GLU A 53 1.40 14.22 -6.35
N GLN A 54 2.12 13.11 -6.17
CA GLN A 54 1.72 12.05 -5.23
C GLN A 54 1.78 12.53 -3.78
N ILE A 55 2.81 13.29 -3.42
CA ILE A 55 2.95 13.89 -2.09
C ILE A 55 1.76 14.81 -1.80
N HIS A 56 1.41 15.69 -2.74
CA HIS A 56 0.28 16.59 -2.58
C HIS A 56 -1.05 15.83 -2.42
N ARG A 57 -1.29 14.81 -3.24
CA ARG A 57 -2.52 14.00 -3.13
C ARG A 57 -2.64 13.32 -1.76
N ILE A 58 -1.53 12.79 -1.24
CA ILE A 58 -1.50 12.15 0.08
C ILE A 58 -1.74 13.17 1.18
N ALA A 59 -1.08 14.33 1.11
CA ALA A 59 -1.26 15.41 2.09
C ALA A 59 -2.72 15.86 2.18
N SER A 60 -3.37 16.15 1.04
CA SER A 60 -4.77 16.57 1.02
C SER A 60 -5.71 15.48 1.54
N ALA A 61 -5.43 14.20 1.26
CA ALA A 61 -6.24 13.11 1.77
C ALA A 61 -6.11 12.95 3.30
N LEU A 62 -4.90 13.12 3.83
CA LEU A 62 -4.64 13.08 5.27
C LEU A 62 -5.30 14.26 6.01
N GLU A 63 -5.25 15.45 5.42
CA GLU A 63 -5.89 16.65 5.96
C GLU A 63 -7.42 16.50 5.99
N ALA A 64 -8.02 16.00 4.90
CA ALA A 64 -9.46 15.74 4.83
C ALA A 64 -9.94 14.66 5.82
N MET A 65 -9.07 13.71 6.17
CA MET A 65 -9.36 12.65 7.14
C MET A 65 -8.98 13.01 8.57
N HIS A 66 -8.34 14.16 8.79
CA HIS A 66 -7.90 14.56 10.12
C HIS A 66 -9.10 14.93 10.99
N VAL A 67 -9.39 14.10 11.98
CA VAL A 67 -10.37 14.36 13.03
C VAL A 67 -9.62 14.55 14.34
N GLY A 68 -9.03 15.75 14.50
CA GLY A 68 -8.38 16.21 15.73
C GLY A 68 -8.93 17.56 16.15
N PRO A 69 -8.59 18.06 17.35
CA PRO A 69 -8.92 19.44 17.70
C PRO A 69 -8.31 20.35 16.64
N ALA A 70 -9.10 21.32 16.14
CA ALA A 70 -8.52 22.39 15.34
C ALA A 70 -7.34 22.98 16.13
N GLU A 71 -6.26 23.37 15.44
CA GLU A 71 -5.18 24.13 16.08
C GLU A 71 -5.76 25.46 16.56
N ASP A 72 -6.29 25.44 17.77
CA ASP A 72 -6.79 26.59 18.49
C ASP A 72 -5.83 26.82 19.64
N ASP A 73 -5.12 27.95 19.57
CA ASP A 73 -4.10 28.36 20.52
C ASP A 73 -4.65 28.61 21.94
N ARG A 74 -5.98 28.57 22.11
CA ARG A 74 -6.65 28.76 23.41
C ARG A 74 -6.62 27.49 24.26
N ALA A 75 -6.60 27.68 25.58
CA ALA A 75 -6.63 26.56 26.51
C ALA A 75 -7.95 25.76 26.39
N LEU A 76 -7.87 24.43 26.52
CA LEU A 76 -9.02 23.52 26.41
C LEU A 76 -10.20 23.93 27.32
N ASP A 77 -9.92 24.44 28.52
CA ASP A 77 -10.94 24.88 29.47
C ASP A 77 -11.73 26.10 28.96
N GLU A 78 -11.11 26.95 28.15
CA GLU A 78 -11.74 28.13 27.56
C GLU A 78 -12.64 27.74 26.39
N GLN A 79 -12.18 26.82 25.54
CA GLN A 79 -12.97 26.23 24.46
C GLN A 79 -14.22 25.50 25.00
N LEU A 80 -14.06 24.73 26.08
CA LEU A 80 -15.17 24.03 26.72
C LEU A 80 -16.18 24.99 27.35
N ARG A 81 -15.72 26.13 27.88
CA ARG A 81 -16.60 27.16 28.44
C ARG A 81 -17.42 27.83 27.35
N GLU A 82 -16.80 28.24 26.25
CA GLU A 82 -17.47 28.86 25.11
C GLU A 82 -18.53 27.91 24.50
N ALA A 83 -18.17 26.67 24.20
CA ALA A 83 -19.11 25.68 23.67
C ALA A 83 -20.29 25.40 24.62
N ARG A 84 -20.05 25.45 25.93
CA ARG A 84 -21.10 25.32 26.94
C ARG A 84 -22.02 26.53 26.95
N ASP A 85 -21.45 27.72 26.92
CA ASP A 85 -22.19 28.98 26.99
C ASP A 85 -23.03 29.18 25.71
N GLU A 86 -22.51 28.83 24.52
CA GLU A 86 -23.29 28.76 23.27
C GLU A 86 -24.49 27.80 23.37
N ARG A 87 -24.28 26.60 23.95
CA ARG A 87 -25.34 25.60 24.09
C ARG A 87 -26.45 26.08 25.02
N TYR A 88 -26.15 26.82 26.07
CA TYR A 88 -27.16 27.35 27.00
C TYR A 88 -27.77 28.67 26.53
N ALA A 89 -27.10 29.44 25.68
CA ALA A 89 -27.69 30.61 25.01
C ALA A 89 -28.87 30.23 24.11
N ALA A 90 -28.87 29.02 23.54
CA ALA A 90 -30.00 28.48 22.77
C ALA A 90 -31.26 28.16 23.62
N PHE A 91 -31.14 28.18 24.96
CA PHE A 91 -32.23 27.89 25.90
C PHE A 91 -32.59 29.08 26.81
N ALA A 92 -32.05 30.27 26.55
CA ALA A 92 -32.37 31.53 27.23
C ALA A 92 -33.24 32.42 26.33
#